data_AF-A0A353HVX4-F1
#
_entry.id   AF-A0A353HVX4-F1
#
_cell.length_a   1.000
_cell.length_b   1.000
_cell.length_c   1.000
_cell.angle_alpha   90.00
_cell.angle_beta   90.00
_cell.angle_gamma   90.00
#
_symmetry.space_group_name_H-M   'P 1'
#
loop_
_entity.id
_entity.type
_entity.pdbx_description
1 polymer ?
#
loop_
_entity_poly.entity_id
_entity_poly.type
_entity_poly.pdbx_seq_one_letter_code
_entity_poly.pdbx_strand_id
1 'polypeptide(L)'
;MRYPSKTISVLALAFLMSACGGGGDSSPTNGGENVAASTAAPDAQVVTYLRSSNIDFAPGANGRPDGTWRWPGTPAQHVTVYLPLPSVGNATESDYANKVAISIQLINTKLSGLLTLDLTNTRPAAGNFIEVSYLTSWVPPGSTDYASYCANVATGPNTGSMIVPDASNSISSGPVYVNLGNGHCNVTQDIVTHEFGHALGLANHFASFGDAPVNAWTSAYFDVLATLYGNPQSTPAANLVVKRAKN
;
A
#
# COMPACT_ATOMS: atom_id res chain seq x y z
N MET A 1 16.52 -41.18 27.12
CA MET A 1 16.60 -39.85 26.49
C MET A 1 15.35 -39.61 25.67
N ARG A 2 14.43 -38.76 26.13
CA ARG A 2 13.25 -38.34 25.38
C ARG A 2 13.44 -36.86 25.02
N TYR A 3 13.48 -36.54 23.73
CA TYR A 3 13.45 -35.16 23.25
C TYR A 3 12.03 -34.60 23.44
N PRO A 4 11.86 -33.39 24.00
CA PRO A 4 10.57 -32.73 23.93
C PRO A 4 10.38 -32.12 22.54
N SER A 5 9.31 -32.54 21.87
CA SER A 5 8.80 -31.91 20.65
C SER A 5 8.36 -30.48 20.98
N LYS A 6 8.98 -29.49 20.33
CA LYS A 6 8.52 -28.10 20.37
C LYS A 6 7.29 -28.00 19.45
N THR A 7 6.11 -28.00 20.04
CA THR A 7 4.87 -27.55 19.40
C THR A 7 5.03 -26.08 19.01
N ILE A 8 5.27 -25.82 17.72
CA ILE A 8 5.13 -24.49 17.12
C ILE A 8 3.62 -24.21 17.09
N SER A 9 3.14 -23.41 18.03
CA SER A 9 1.79 -22.85 17.96
C SER A 9 1.79 -21.78 16.87
N VAL A 10 1.24 -22.11 15.70
CA VAL A 10 0.85 -21.13 14.70
C VAL A 10 -0.41 -20.45 15.22
N LEU A 11 -0.23 -19.30 15.89
CA LEU A 11 -1.34 -18.46 16.29
C LEU A 11 -1.91 -17.83 15.00
N ALA A 12 -3.01 -18.40 14.51
CA ALA A 12 -3.77 -17.84 13.40
C ALA A 12 -4.42 -16.53 13.88
N LEU A 13 -3.74 -15.42 13.66
CA LEU A 13 -4.22 -14.08 13.99
C LEU A 13 -5.19 -13.66 12.87
N ALA A 14 -6.49 -13.77 13.13
CA ALA A 14 -7.53 -13.29 12.23
C ALA A 14 -7.56 -11.75 12.28
N PHE A 15 -6.86 -11.10 11.36
CA PHE A 15 -6.97 -9.66 11.17
C PHE A 15 -8.20 -9.33 10.33
N LEU A 16 -9.05 -8.45 10.86
CA LEU A 16 -10.19 -7.88 10.13
C LEU A 16 -9.67 -7.07 8.95
N MET A 17 -10.19 -7.38 7.76
CA MET A 17 -9.75 -6.81 6.50
C MET A 17 -10.45 -5.50 6.21
N SER A 18 -9.69 -4.44 5.98
CA SER A 18 -10.20 -3.20 5.38
C SER A 18 -9.96 -3.29 3.88
N ALA A 19 -11.02 -3.46 3.11
CA ALA A 19 -10.97 -3.15 1.68
C ALA A 19 -11.45 -1.72 1.47
N CYS A 20 -10.99 -1.09 0.39
CA CYS A 20 -11.29 0.31 0.14
C CYS A 20 -12.57 0.43 -0.68
N GLY A 21 -13.51 1.23 -0.18
CA GLY A 21 -14.81 1.42 -0.80
C GLY A 21 -14.88 2.59 -1.77
N GLY A 22 -15.51 2.39 -2.92
CA GLY A 22 -15.76 3.42 -3.93
C GLY A 22 -17.13 4.07 -3.77
N GLY A 23 -17.17 5.29 -3.23
CA GLY A 23 -18.34 6.18 -3.31
C GLY A 23 -18.21 7.16 -4.48
N GLY A 24 -19.23 7.25 -5.35
CA GLY A 24 -19.36 8.27 -6.43
C GLY A 24 -19.50 9.69 -5.87
N ASP A 25 -19.24 10.79 -6.58
CA ASP A 25 -19.42 11.08 -8.01
C ASP A 25 -18.19 11.70 -8.70
N SER A 26 -18.12 11.49 -10.01
CA SER A 26 -17.17 12.08 -10.96
C SER A 26 -17.11 13.60 -10.88
N SER A 27 -15.90 14.14 -10.64
CA SER A 27 -15.53 15.48 -11.08
C SER A 27 -14.29 15.38 -11.96
N PRO A 28 -14.34 15.77 -13.25
CA PRO A 28 -13.20 15.75 -14.14
C PRO A 28 -12.38 17.01 -13.89
N THR A 29 -11.56 17.01 -12.84
CA THR A 29 -10.60 18.10 -12.62
C THR A 29 -9.21 17.52 -12.56
N ASN A 30 -8.48 17.76 -13.65
CA ASN A 30 -7.03 17.83 -13.72
C ASN A 30 -6.41 18.22 -12.37
N GLY A 31 -5.53 17.37 -11.84
CA GLY A 31 -4.42 17.76 -10.94
C GLY A 31 -4.76 18.68 -9.77
N GLY A 32 -5.94 18.55 -9.16
CA GLY A 32 -6.36 19.40 -8.05
C GLY A 32 -6.21 18.70 -6.72
N GLU A 33 -5.27 19.15 -5.90
CA GLU A 33 -5.29 18.96 -4.44
C GLU A 33 -6.69 19.28 -3.92
N ASN A 34 -7.50 18.27 -3.63
CA ASN A 34 -8.79 18.48 -2.99
C ASN A 34 -8.59 18.48 -1.46
N VAL A 35 -7.70 19.37 -0.97
CA VAL A 35 -7.55 19.64 0.45
C VAL A 35 -7.21 21.12 0.64
N ALA A 36 -8.11 21.85 1.30
CA ALA A 36 -7.80 23.15 1.88
C ALA A 36 -6.45 23.09 2.58
N ALA A 37 -5.51 23.99 2.24
CA ALA A 37 -4.14 24.09 2.76
C ALA A 37 -3.92 23.28 4.06
N SER A 38 -3.61 22.00 3.92
CA SER A 38 -3.50 21.12 5.08
C SER A 38 -2.23 21.56 5.80
N THR A 39 -2.36 22.09 7.00
CA THR A 39 -1.21 22.30 7.88
C THR A 39 -0.48 20.98 7.99
N ALA A 40 0.83 20.97 7.69
CA ALA A 40 1.64 19.76 7.74
C ALA A 40 1.47 19.09 9.12
N ALA A 41 1.20 17.78 9.14
CA ALA A 41 1.02 17.06 10.39
C ALA A 41 2.28 17.19 11.28
N PRO A 42 2.17 17.42 12.59
CA PRO A 42 3.32 17.47 13.48
C PRO A 42 4.16 16.19 13.42
N ASP A 43 5.47 16.28 13.65
CA ASP A 43 6.40 15.14 13.61
C ASP A 43 5.91 13.96 14.47
N ALA A 44 5.43 14.24 15.69
CA ALA A 44 4.90 13.23 16.60
C ALA A 44 3.68 12.49 16.01
N GLN A 45 2.87 13.17 15.21
CA GLN A 45 1.71 12.57 14.55
C GLN A 45 2.15 11.66 13.39
N VAL A 46 3.13 12.09 12.59
CA VAL A 46 3.73 11.26 11.53
C VAL A 46 4.32 9.97 12.12
N VAL A 47 5.07 10.07 13.23
CA VAL A 47 5.61 8.91 13.93
C VAL A 47 4.50 8.00 14.46
N THR A 48 3.42 8.58 14.99
CA THR A 48 2.27 7.81 15.49
C THR A 48 1.60 7.02 14.36
N TYR A 49 1.36 7.64 13.21
CA TYR A 49 0.79 6.99 12.03
C TYR A 49 1.69 5.90 11.48
N LEU A 50 3.00 6.17 11.34
CA LEU A 50 3.93 5.16 10.86
C LEU A 50 4.02 3.98 11.83
N ARG A 51 3.99 4.26 13.14
CA ARG A 51 4.00 3.22 14.16
C ARG A 51 2.77 2.33 14.06
N SER A 52 1.55 2.88 14.05
CA SER A 52 0.31 2.09 14.02
C SER A 52 0.11 1.35 12.70
N SER A 53 0.53 1.94 11.58
CA SER A 53 0.31 1.41 10.23
C SER A 53 1.38 0.42 9.78
N ASN A 54 2.61 0.54 10.27
CA ASN A 54 3.75 -0.26 9.82
C ASN A 54 4.39 -1.04 10.98
N ILE A 55 4.92 -0.34 12.00
CA ILE A 55 5.78 -0.98 13.00
C ILE A 55 5.00 -1.94 13.91
N ASP A 56 3.86 -1.50 14.44
CA ASP A 56 3.04 -2.29 15.37
C ASP A 56 2.00 -3.16 14.63
N PHE A 57 1.96 -3.07 13.30
CA PHE A 57 1.17 -3.95 12.46
C PHE A 57 1.82 -5.33 12.41
N ALA A 58 1.15 -6.31 13.01
CA ALA A 58 1.62 -7.69 13.14
C ALA A 58 2.95 -7.83 13.93
N PRO A 59 2.96 -7.52 15.23
CA PRO A 59 4.16 -7.64 16.07
C PRO A 59 4.59 -9.11 16.14
N GLY A 60 5.88 -9.37 15.91
CA GLY A 60 6.44 -10.73 15.91
C GLY A 60 6.05 -11.60 14.71
N ALA A 61 5.34 -11.07 13.71
CA ALA A 61 5.08 -11.78 12.46
C ALA A 61 6.39 -12.27 11.85
N ASN A 62 6.42 -13.54 11.45
CA ASN A 62 7.59 -14.20 10.85
C ASN A 62 8.88 -14.08 11.68
N GLY A 63 8.78 -13.86 12.99
CA GLY A 63 9.95 -13.72 13.89
C GLY A 63 10.80 -12.48 13.63
N ARG A 64 10.23 -11.45 12.99
CA ARG A 64 10.95 -10.22 12.63
C ARG A 64 11.37 -9.40 13.85
N PRO A 65 12.49 -8.65 13.78
CA PRO A 65 12.89 -7.71 14.82
C PRO A 65 12.01 -6.44 14.82
N ASP A 66 12.00 -5.72 15.94
CA ASP A 66 11.31 -4.44 16.05
C ASP A 66 11.80 -3.43 15.00
N GLY A 67 10.86 -2.61 14.49
CA GLY A 67 11.15 -1.49 13.61
C GLY A 67 10.37 -1.52 12.30
N THR A 68 10.70 -0.54 11.44
CA THR A 68 10.05 -0.36 10.14
C THR A 68 10.28 -1.54 9.21
N TRP A 69 9.25 -1.90 8.44
CA TRP A 69 9.37 -2.83 7.33
C TRP A 69 8.96 -2.16 6.01
N ARG A 70 9.67 -2.49 4.94
CA ARG A 70 9.50 -1.87 3.63
C ARG A 70 10.14 -2.74 2.55
N TRP A 71 10.02 -2.34 1.30
CA TRP A 71 10.85 -2.87 0.22
C TRP A 71 12.35 -2.72 0.58
N PRO A 72 13.23 -3.64 0.19
CA PRO A 72 14.68 -3.53 0.42
C PRO A 72 15.39 -2.71 -0.69
N GLY A 73 16.59 -2.17 -0.42
CA GLY A 73 17.45 -1.48 -1.42
C GLY A 73 18.00 -0.11 -0.98
N THR A 74 19.24 0.21 -1.35
CA THR A 74 19.93 1.51 -1.11
C THR A 74 20.99 1.79 -2.18
N PRO A 75 21.27 3.05 -2.59
CA PRO A 75 20.55 4.31 -2.30
C PRO A 75 19.46 4.61 -3.36
N ALA A 76 18.40 5.33 -2.96
CA ALA A 76 17.11 5.47 -3.66
C ALA A 76 16.44 4.11 -3.91
N GLN A 77 15.36 3.83 -3.20
CA GLN A 77 14.73 2.52 -3.30
C GLN A 77 13.97 2.47 -4.63
N HIS A 78 14.32 1.55 -5.51
CA HIS A 78 13.63 1.33 -6.78
C HIS A 78 12.70 0.13 -6.61
N VAL A 79 11.41 0.34 -6.85
CA VAL A 79 10.39 -0.72 -6.79
C VAL A 79 9.76 -0.85 -8.16
N THR A 80 9.98 -1.99 -8.81
CA THR A 80 9.37 -2.29 -10.10
C THR A 80 7.86 -2.44 -9.92
N VAL A 81 7.08 -1.75 -10.77
CA VAL A 81 5.64 -1.93 -10.90
C VAL A 81 5.35 -2.51 -12.28
N TYR A 82 4.90 -3.76 -12.30
CA TYR A 82 4.38 -4.38 -13.50
C TYR A 82 2.92 -3.97 -13.70
N LEU A 83 2.67 -3.27 -14.82
CA LEU A 83 1.35 -2.89 -15.28
C LEU A 83 1.02 -3.66 -16.57
N PRO A 84 0.15 -4.68 -16.51
CA PRO A 84 -0.34 -5.35 -17.69
C PRO A 84 -0.98 -4.36 -18.68
N LEU A 85 -0.71 -4.55 -19.97
CA LEU A 85 -1.42 -3.81 -21.00
C LEU A 85 -2.92 -4.15 -20.93
N PRO A 86 -3.81 -3.14 -20.93
CA PRO A 86 -5.24 -3.37 -21.05
C PRO A 86 -5.58 -4.21 -22.28
N SER A 87 -6.56 -5.09 -22.12
CA SER A 87 -7.15 -5.85 -23.22
C SER A 87 -7.72 -4.89 -24.27
N VAL A 88 -7.52 -5.19 -25.55
CA VAL A 88 -7.97 -4.32 -26.65
C VAL A 88 -9.48 -4.10 -26.57
N GLY A 89 -9.88 -2.82 -26.48
CA GLY A 89 -11.29 -2.42 -26.37
C GLY A 89 -11.87 -2.46 -24.96
N ASN A 90 -11.10 -2.85 -23.94
CA ASN A 90 -11.55 -2.81 -22.55
C ASN A 90 -11.34 -1.41 -21.93
N ALA A 91 -12.42 -0.62 -21.91
CA ALA A 91 -12.39 0.74 -21.38
C ALA A 91 -12.10 0.79 -19.87
N THR A 92 -12.57 -0.18 -19.10
CA THR A 92 -12.35 -0.24 -17.63
C THR A 92 -10.89 -0.51 -17.30
N GLU A 93 -10.27 -1.50 -17.95
CA GLU A 93 -8.83 -1.77 -17.78
C GLU A 93 -7.97 -0.58 -18.22
N SER A 94 -8.37 0.09 -19.31
CA SER A 94 -7.69 1.29 -19.81
C SER A 94 -7.74 2.45 -18.82
N ASP A 95 -8.91 2.67 -18.20
CA ASP A 95 -9.10 3.67 -17.15
C ASP A 95 -8.27 3.36 -15.89
N TYR A 96 -8.24 2.11 -15.45
CA TYR A 96 -7.43 1.68 -14.31
C TYR A 96 -5.92 1.85 -14.59
N ALA A 97 -5.47 1.47 -15.78
CA ALA A 97 -4.08 1.65 -16.20
C ALA A 97 -3.66 3.13 -16.17
N ASN A 98 -4.53 4.04 -16.63
CA ASN A 98 -4.28 5.48 -16.59
C ASN A 98 -4.18 5.99 -15.15
N LYS A 99 -5.09 5.58 -14.26
CA LYS A 99 -5.05 5.97 -12.84
C LYS A 99 -3.82 5.44 -12.11
N VAL A 100 -3.33 4.26 -12.48
CA VAL A 100 -2.05 3.72 -12.00
C VAL A 100 -0.89 4.60 -12.43
N ALA A 101 -0.80 4.94 -13.72
CA ALA A 101 0.28 5.79 -14.23
C ALA A 101 0.32 7.15 -13.52
N ILE A 102 -0.86 7.77 -13.30
CA ILE A 102 -1.00 9.02 -12.56
C ILE A 102 -0.55 8.85 -11.10
N SER A 103 -0.98 7.78 -10.42
CA SER A 103 -0.58 7.51 -9.02
C SER A 103 0.94 7.35 -8.89
N ILE A 104 1.56 6.61 -9.81
CA ILE A 104 3.00 6.40 -9.83
C ILE A 104 3.74 7.72 -10.05
N GLN A 105 3.28 8.54 -11.00
CA GLN A 105 3.86 9.87 -11.22
C GLN A 105 3.78 10.73 -9.96
N LEU A 106 2.61 10.77 -9.31
CA LEU A 106 2.40 11.53 -8.08
C LEU A 106 3.34 11.06 -6.96
N ILE A 107 3.43 9.74 -6.73
CA ILE A 107 4.30 9.15 -5.71
C ILE A 107 5.78 9.46 -6.00
N ASN A 108 6.21 9.28 -7.25
CA ASN A 108 7.59 9.58 -7.66
C ASN A 108 7.94 11.06 -7.49
N THR A 109 7.00 11.96 -7.75
CA THR A 109 7.18 13.39 -7.47
C THR A 109 7.30 13.66 -5.97
N LYS A 110 6.34 13.17 -5.18
CA LYS A 110 6.28 13.43 -3.72
C LYS A 110 7.45 12.79 -2.96
N LEU A 111 7.96 11.64 -3.41
CA LEU A 111 9.02 10.87 -2.76
C LEU A 111 10.37 10.95 -3.49
N SER A 112 10.55 11.95 -4.35
CA SER A 112 11.78 12.14 -5.12
C SER A 112 13.04 12.12 -4.23
N GLY A 113 13.97 11.23 -4.59
CA GLY A 113 15.23 10.99 -3.86
C GLY A 113 15.13 10.00 -2.70
N LEU A 114 13.93 9.50 -2.39
CA LEU A 114 13.69 8.51 -1.33
C LEU A 114 13.25 7.16 -1.92
N LEU A 115 12.26 7.19 -2.82
CA LEU A 115 11.67 6.05 -3.50
C LEU A 115 11.38 6.41 -4.96
N THR A 116 11.60 5.46 -5.85
CA THR A 116 11.17 5.51 -7.25
C THR A 116 10.38 4.24 -7.56
N LEU A 117 9.18 4.41 -8.11
CA LEU A 117 8.39 3.36 -8.72
C LEU A 117 8.72 3.29 -10.22
N ASP A 118 9.30 2.18 -10.64
CA ASP A 118 9.69 1.94 -12.03
C ASP A 118 8.59 1.17 -12.76
N LEU A 119 7.81 1.88 -13.57
CA LEU A 119 6.72 1.29 -14.34
C LEU A 119 7.24 0.48 -15.53
N THR A 120 6.75 -0.75 -15.67
CA THR A 120 7.06 -1.63 -16.81
C THR A 120 5.80 -2.36 -17.30
N ASN A 121 5.74 -2.61 -18.60
CA ASN A 121 4.74 -3.48 -19.23
C ASN A 121 5.25 -4.91 -19.45
N THR A 122 6.49 -5.20 -19.04
CA THR A 122 7.11 -6.52 -19.12
C THR A 122 7.19 -7.10 -17.72
N ARG A 123 6.48 -8.19 -17.49
CA ARG A 123 6.45 -8.86 -16.18
C ARG A 123 7.85 -9.35 -15.81
N PRO A 124 8.38 -8.99 -14.62
CA PRO A 124 9.64 -9.56 -14.13
C PRO A 124 9.55 -11.09 -14.03
N ALA A 125 10.62 -11.78 -14.45
CA ALA A 125 10.70 -13.24 -14.39
C ALA A 125 10.91 -13.79 -12.97
N ALA A 126 11.49 -12.97 -12.09
CA ALA A 126 11.78 -13.30 -10.70
C ALA A 126 11.93 -12.00 -9.87
N GLY A 127 12.04 -12.16 -8.56
CA GLY A 127 12.19 -11.06 -7.60
C GLY A 127 10.86 -10.55 -7.06
N ASN A 128 10.95 -9.63 -6.12
CA ASN A 128 9.78 -8.99 -5.52
C ASN A 128 9.47 -7.73 -6.33
N PHE A 129 8.22 -7.58 -6.76
CA PHE A 129 7.72 -6.41 -7.49
C PHE A 129 6.24 -6.21 -7.16
N ILE A 130 5.70 -5.05 -7.53
CA ILE A 130 4.27 -4.79 -7.46
C ILE A 130 3.64 -5.21 -8.79
N GLU A 131 2.62 -6.05 -8.75
CA GLU A 131 1.81 -6.44 -9.91
C GLU A 131 0.43 -5.80 -9.82
N VAL A 132 0.06 -5.00 -10.81
CA VAL A 132 -1.30 -4.49 -10.93
C VAL A 132 -2.19 -5.56 -11.56
N SER A 133 -3.35 -5.80 -10.96
CA SER A 133 -4.32 -6.77 -11.45
C SER A 133 -5.70 -6.13 -11.57
N TYR A 134 -6.29 -6.19 -12.76
CA TYR A 134 -7.59 -5.58 -13.04
C TYR A 134 -8.73 -6.55 -12.79
N LEU A 135 -9.83 -6.03 -12.22
CA LEU A 135 -11.06 -6.76 -11.93
C LEU A 135 -10.86 -7.96 -10.98
N THR A 136 -9.89 -7.86 -10.08
CA THR A 136 -9.50 -8.93 -9.16
C THR A 136 -9.55 -8.54 -7.69
N SER A 137 -10.19 -7.42 -7.36
CA SER A 137 -10.37 -7.05 -5.96
C SER A 137 -11.25 -8.07 -5.24
N TRP A 138 -10.83 -8.45 -4.05
CA TRP A 138 -11.45 -9.51 -3.28
C TRP A 138 -12.72 -9.04 -2.59
N VAL A 139 -13.81 -9.79 -2.82
CA VAL A 139 -15.08 -9.63 -2.12
C VAL A 139 -15.27 -10.84 -1.19
N PRO A 140 -15.55 -10.65 0.11
CA PRO A 140 -15.80 -11.76 1.01
C PRO A 140 -16.93 -12.67 0.49
N PRO A 141 -16.78 -14.00 0.57
CA PRO A 141 -17.84 -14.93 0.15
C PRO A 141 -19.16 -14.61 0.86
N GLY A 142 -20.22 -14.43 0.07
CA GLY A 142 -21.56 -14.10 0.57
C GLY A 142 -21.80 -12.61 0.88
N SER A 143 -20.80 -11.74 0.70
CA SER A 143 -21.00 -10.29 0.79
C SER A 143 -21.79 -9.78 -0.42
N THR A 144 -22.72 -8.87 -0.16
CA THR A 144 -23.41 -8.07 -1.20
C THR A 144 -22.88 -6.64 -1.25
N ASP A 145 -21.92 -6.30 -0.39
CA ASP A 145 -21.37 -4.95 -0.27
C ASP A 145 -20.20 -4.72 -1.23
N TYR A 146 -20.43 -4.86 -2.54
CA TYR A 146 -19.36 -4.74 -3.52
C TYR A 146 -18.67 -3.37 -3.52
N ALA A 147 -19.41 -2.32 -3.16
CA ALA A 147 -18.91 -0.96 -3.15
C ALA A 147 -17.77 -0.79 -2.15
N SER A 148 -17.78 -1.49 -1.01
CA SER A 148 -16.73 -1.43 0.01
C SER A 148 -15.46 -2.22 -0.32
N TYR A 149 -15.48 -3.05 -1.36
CA TYR A 149 -14.36 -3.92 -1.74
C TYR A 149 -13.86 -3.61 -3.15
N CYS A 150 -13.64 -2.33 -3.45
CA CYS A 150 -13.23 -1.88 -4.78
C CYS A 150 -11.78 -2.13 -5.09
N ALA A 151 -10.93 -2.13 -4.09
CA ALA A 151 -9.52 -2.43 -4.28
C ALA A 151 -8.95 -3.02 -3.00
N ASN A 152 -7.88 -3.78 -3.16
CA ASN A 152 -7.09 -4.27 -2.05
C ASN A 152 -5.68 -4.64 -2.49
N VAL A 153 -4.73 -4.56 -1.54
CA VAL A 153 -3.41 -5.15 -1.68
C VAL A 153 -3.36 -6.55 -1.06
N ALA A 154 -2.78 -7.51 -1.79
CA ALA A 154 -2.69 -8.88 -1.32
C ALA A 154 -1.51 -9.65 -1.91
N THR A 155 -1.34 -10.89 -1.47
CA THR A 155 -0.36 -11.85 -2.02
C THR A 155 -0.81 -12.51 -3.33
N GLY A 156 -1.97 -12.14 -3.86
CA GLY A 156 -2.54 -12.72 -5.09
C GLY A 156 -3.72 -11.93 -5.64
N PRO A 157 -4.17 -12.25 -6.86
CA PRO A 157 -5.45 -11.78 -7.39
C PRO A 157 -6.62 -12.49 -6.71
N ASN A 158 -7.76 -11.81 -6.56
CA ASN A 158 -9.00 -12.34 -5.99
C ASN A 158 -8.83 -12.92 -4.57
N THR A 159 -7.87 -12.43 -3.80
CA THR A 159 -7.65 -12.83 -2.41
C THR A 159 -7.53 -11.62 -1.50
N GLY A 160 -8.01 -11.77 -0.27
CA GLY A 160 -7.82 -10.82 0.83
C GLY A 160 -6.55 -11.08 1.64
N SER A 161 -5.70 -12.04 1.25
CA SER A 161 -4.46 -12.36 1.96
C SER A 161 -3.51 -11.16 1.98
N MET A 162 -3.49 -10.46 3.11
CA MET A 162 -2.63 -9.30 3.35
C MET A 162 -1.15 -9.63 3.15
N ILE A 163 -0.37 -8.63 2.74
CA ILE A 163 1.09 -8.73 2.78
C ILE A 163 1.59 -8.58 4.21
N VAL A 164 2.64 -9.31 4.54
CA VAL A 164 3.31 -9.24 5.84
C VAL A 164 4.82 -9.18 5.64
N PRO A 165 5.58 -8.52 6.54
CA PRO A 165 7.03 -8.51 6.49
C PRO A 165 7.64 -9.89 6.75
N ASP A 166 8.79 -10.17 6.15
CA ASP A 166 9.63 -11.32 6.53
C ASP A 166 10.42 -11.09 7.82
N ALA A 167 11.21 -12.10 8.19
CA ALA A 167 12.10 -12.07 9.35
C ALA A 167 13.17 -10.96 9.30
N SER A 168 13.39 -10.33 8.14
CA SER A 168 14.35 -9.25 7.92
C SER A 168 13.68 -7.88 7.78
N ASN A 169 12.39 -7.76 8.13
CA ASN A 169 11.57 -6.55 7.91
C ASN A 169 11.46 -6.14 6.43
N SER A 170 11.58 -7.10 5.51
CA SER A 170 11.38 -6.86 4.08
C SER A 170 9.99 -7.27 3.62
N ILE A 171 9.47 -6.56 2.63
CA ILE A 171 8.32 -7.01 1.86
C ILE A 171 8.78 -8.18 0.99
N SER A 172 8.35 -9.40 1.35
CA SER A 172 8.84 -10.67 0.78
C SER A 172 7.83 -11.40 -0.10
N SER A 173 6.67 -10.79 -0.39
CA SER A 173 5.70 -11.38 -1.32
C SER A 173 6.23 -11.31 -2.75
N GLY A 174 6.18 -12.44 -3.45
CA GLY A 174 6.57 -12.54 -4.85
C GLY A 174 5.39 -12.88 -5.75
N PRO A 175 4.70 -11.92 -6.38
CA PRO A 175 4.73 -10.46 -6.19
C PRO A 175 3.75 -9.95 -5.11
N VAL A 176 3.73 -8.63 -4.87
CA VAL A 176 2.64 -7.93 -4.17
C VAL A 176 1.61 -7.51 -5.21
N TYR A 177 0.35 -7.87 -5.02
CA TYR A 177 -0.73 -7.51 -5.93
C TYR A 177 -1.45 -6.25 -5.48
N VAL A 178 -1.60 -5.28 -6.39
CA VAL A 178 -2.57 -4.18 -6.29
C VAL A 178 -3.78 -4.58 -7.13
N ASN A 179 -4.83 -5.07 -6.46
CA ASN A 179 -6.04 -5.55 -7.11
C ASN A 179 -7.05 -4.42 -7.25
N LEU A 180 -7.44 -4.10 -8.49
CA LEU A 180 -8.28 -2.95 -8.81
C LEU A 180 -9.62 -3.39 -9.42
N GLY A 181 -10.70 -3.05 -8.74
CA GLY A 181 -12.08 -3.29 -9.16
C GLY A 181 -12.52 -4.73 -8.95
N ASN A 182 -13.83 -4.91 -8.78
CA ASN A 182 -14.50 -6.21 -8.70
C ASN A 182 -15.63 -6.35 -9.74
N GLY A 183 -15.72 -5.42 -10.70
CA GLY A 183 -16.78 -5.35 -11.70
C GLY A 183 -18.07 -4.66 -11.25
N HIS A 184 -18.19 -4.31 -9.97
CA HIS A 184 -19.42 -3.79 -9.36
C HIS A 184 -19.23 -2.45 -8.66
N CYS A 185 -18.11 -1.77 -8.87
CA CYS A 185 -17.86 -0.49 -8.22
C CYS A 185 -16.92 0.43 -9.03
N ASN A 186 -16.84 1.69 -8.59
CA ASN A 186 -16.00 2.72 -9.22
C ASN A 186 -14.67 2.84 -8.49
N VAL A 187 -13.58 2.41 -9.14
CA VAL A 187 -12.21 2.62 -8.64
C VAL A 187 -11.81 4.06 -8.96
N THR A 188 -11.73 4.92 -7.95
CA THR A 188 -11.30 6.32 -8.10
C THR A 188 -9.77 6.44 -8.17
N GLN A 189 -9.28 7.60 -8.59
CA GLN A 189 -7.85 7.92 -8.57
C GLN A 189 -7.26 7.76 -7.16
N ASP A 190 -7.98 8.25 -6.15
CA ASP A 190 -7.55 8.21 -4.75
C ASP A 190 -7.45 6.77 -4.22
N ILE A 191 -8.37 5.88 -4.63
CA ILE A 191 -8.29 4.45 -4.29
C ILE A 191 -7.02 3.83 -4.89
N VAL A 192 -6.68 4.14 -6.15
CA VAL A 192 -5.46 3.57 -6.75
C VAL A 192 -4.21 4.05 -6.00
N THR A 193 -4.13 5.34 -5.67
CA THR A 193 -3.00 5.86 -4.89
C THR A 193 -2.99 5.23 -3.48
N HIS A 194 -4.15 4.92 -2.90
CA HIS A 194 -4.33 4.21 -1.62
C HIS A 194 -3.65 2.86 -1.61
N GLU A 195 -3.98 2.05 -2.60
CA GLU A 195 -3.43 0.71 -2.67
C GLU A 195 -1.91 0.76 -2.88
N PHE A 196 -1.36 1.79 -3.51
CA PHE A 196 0.10 1.94 -3.53
C PHE A 196 0.69 2.20 -2.14
N GLY A 197 0.02 2.96 -1.27
CA GLY A 197 0.42 3.11 0.13
C GLY A 197 0.49 1.76 0.83
N HIS A 198 -0.50 0.91 0.60
CA HIS A 198 -0.50 -0.46 1.10
C HIS A 198 0.64 -1.31 0.52
N ALA A 199 0.83 -1.27 -0.80
CA ALA A 199 1.89 -2.01 -1.47
C ALA A 199 3.29 -1.57 -1.03
N LEU A 200 3.43 -0.34 -0.51
CA LEU A 200 4.65 0.23 0.04
C LEU A 200 4.86 -0.05 1.54
N GLY A 201 3.94 -0.76 2.19
CA GLY A 201 4.10 -1.25 3.56
C GLY A 201 3.30 -0.49 4.61
N LEU A 202 2.42 0.44 4.23
CA LEU A 202 1.40 0.93 5.17
C LEU A 202 0.29 -0.11 5.25
N ALA A 203 -0.27 -0.36 6.41
CA ALA A 203 -1.12 -1.53 6.55
C ALA A 203 -2.40 -1.28 7.32
N ASN A 204 -2.33 -0.72 8.53
CA ASN A 204 -3.53 -0.13 9.13
C ASN A 204 -3.81 1.25 8.54
N HIS A 205 -5.09 1.59 8.42
CA HIS A 205 -5.53 2.95 8.13
C HIS A 205 -5.19 3.91 9.28
N PHE A 206 -5.08 5.19 8.94
CA PHE A 206 -4.92 6.29 9.89
C PHE A 206 -5.55 7.55 9.29
N ALA A 207 -5.71 8.61 10.09
CA ALA A 207 -6.23 9.88 9.58
C ALA A 207 -5.32 10.44 8.47
N SER A 208 -5.90 10.59 7.27
CA SER A 208 -5.24 10.88 5.96
C SER A 208 -4.82 9.66 5.12
N PHE A 209 -5.12 8.44 5.58
CA PHE A 209 -4.89 7.19 4.87
C PHE A 209 -6.02 6.19 5.19
N GLY A 210 -7.16 6.31 4.50
CA GLY A 210 -8.30 5.40 4.62
C GLY A 210 -9.32 5.76 5.71
N ASP A 211 -8.89 6.41 6.81
CA ASP A 211 -9.83 6.88 7.84
C ASP A 211 -10.60 8.13 7.40
N ALA A 212 -11.80 8.31 7.96
CA ALA A 212 -12.75 9.35 7.60
C ALA A 212 -12.18 10.80 7.71
N PRO A 213 -12.61 11.74 6.82
CA PRO A 213 -13.49 11.48 5.69
C PRO A 213 -12.80 10.63 4.64
N VAL A 214 -13.53 9.61 4.19
CA VAL A 214 -13.08 8.60 3.22
C VAL A 214 -12.53 9.37 2.02
N ASN A 215 -11.26 9.12 1.68
CA ASN A 215 -10.54 9.72 0.54
C ASN A 215 -9.92 11.12 0.75
N ALA A 216 -9.77 11.63 1.98
CA ALA A 216 -8.94 12.84 2.20
C ALA A 216 -7.45 12.49 2.29
N TRP A 217 -6.75 12.50 1.16
CA TRP A 217 -5.30 12.39 1.07
C TRP A 217 -4.65 13.71 1.45
N THR A 218 -4.29 13.87 2.72
CA THR A 218 -3.56 15.09 3.16
C THR A 218 -2.05 14.91 2.97
N SER A 219 -1.30 16.00 3.12
CA SER A 219 0.17 15.99 3.18
C SER A 219 0.75 14.92 4.12
N ALA A 220 0.03 14.55 5.18
CA ALA A 220 0.49 13.58 6.18
C ALA A 220 0.73 12.18 5.60
N TYR A 221 -0.07 11.74 4.61
CA TYR A 221 0.14 10.44 3.95
C TYR A 221 1.52 10.35 3.30
N PHE A 222 1.87 11.36 2.50
CA PHE A 222 3.16 11.38 1.82
C PHE A 222 4.32 11.61 2.79
N ASP A 223 4.12 12.35 3.88
CA ASP A 223 5.13 12.50 4.94
C ASP A 223 5.41 11.19 5.68
N VAL A 224 4.37 10.36 5.92
CA VAL A 224 4.53 9.02 6.50
C VAL A 224 5.35 8.13 5.56
N LEU A 225 5.05 8.11 4.26
CA LEU A 225 5.86 7.38 3.28
C LEU A 225 7.28 7.96 3.17
N ALA A 226 7.44 9.27 3.11
CA ALA A 226 8.76 9.91 3.08
C ALA A 226 9.58 9.52 4.32
N THR A 227 8.95 9.47 5.49
CA THR A 227 9.59 9.04 6.74
C THR A 227 9.95 7.56 6.68
N LEU A 228 9.05 6.68 6.21
CA LEU A 228 9.35 5.26 6.03
C LEU A 228 10.56 5.03 5.11
N TYR A 229 10.58 5.72 3.96
CA TYR A 229 11.60 5.51 2.94
C TYR A 229 12.90 6.29 3.16
N GLY A 230 12.85 7.37 3.95
CA GLY A 230 14.03 8.17 4.30
C GLY A 230 14.78 7.73 5.56
N ASN A 231 14.29 6.70 6.26
CA ASN A 231 15.00 6.03 7.35
C ASN A 231 15.49 4.65 6.90
N PRO A 232 16.58 4.10 7.47
CA PRO A 232 16.98 2.72 7.23
C PRO A 232 15.85 1.71 7.48
N GLN A 233 15.91 0.56 6.83
CA GLN A 233 15.00 -0.55 7.17
C GLN A 233 15.25 -1.00 8.62
N SER A 234 14.22 -1.50 9.29
CA SER A 234 14.28 -1.92 10.70
C SER A 234 14.59 -0.77 11.66
N THR A 235 14.27 0.49 11.30
CA THR A 235 14.43 1.62 12.22
C THR A 235 13.34 1.54 13.30
N PRO A 236 13.68 1.46 14.59
CA PRO A 236 12.69 1.50 15.67
C PRO A 236 11.96 2.84 15.73
N ALA A 237 10.71 2.85 16.21
CA ALA A 237 9.89 4.06 16.27
C ALA A 237 10.58 5.24 17.00
N ALA A 238 11.30 4.95 18.08
CA ALA A 238 12.01 5.96 18.87
C ALA A 238 13.20 6.61 18.13
N ASN A 239 13.68 5.99 17.06
CA ASN A 239 14.85 6.44 16.28
C ASN A 239 14.46 7.02 14.92
N LEU A 240 13.15 7.14 14.63
CA LEU A 240 12.68 7.69 13.36
C LEU A 240 13.02 9.17 13.26
N VAL A 241 13.68 9.53 12.16
CA VAL A 241 13.84 10.92 11.74
C VAL A 241 12.72 11.26 10.76
N VAL A 242 11.78 12.11 11.17
CA VAL A 242 10.66 12.52 10.31
C VAL A 242 11.18 13.19 9.05
N LYS A 243 10.61 12.80 7.90
CA LYS A 243 10.87 13.39 6.59
C LYS A 243 9.58 13.95 6.03
N ARG A 244 9.72 14.98 5.21
CA ARG A 244 8.61 15.63 4.52
C ARG A 244 8.65 15.29 3.04
N ALA A 245 7.48 15.03 2.48
CA ALA A 245 7.32 14.87 1.04
C ALA A 245 7.63 16.18 0.32
N LYS A 246 7.99 16.09 -0.96
CA LYS A 246 8.15 17.28 -1.80
C LYS A 246 6.79 17.95 -2.00
N ASN A 247 6.81 19.27 -2.12
CA ASN A 247 5.64 20.06 -2.52
C ASN A 247 5.38 19.86 -4.00
#